data_AF-A0A843M5M8-F1
#
_entry.id   AF-A0A843M5M8-F1
#
_cell.length_a   1.000
_cell.length_b   1.000
_cell.length_c   1.000
_cell.angle_alpha   90.00
_cell.angle_beta   90.00
_cell.angle_gamma   90.00
#
_symmetry.space_group_name_H-M   'P 1'
#
loop_
_entity.id
_entity.type
_entity.pdbx_description
1 polymer ?
#
loop_
_entity_poly.entity_id
_entity_poly.type
_entity_poly.pdbx_seq_one_letter_code
_entity_poly.pdbx_strand_id
1 'polypeptide(L)'
;MKNKEMYDVFVDDILTNAQMKLYRLPLDKISRLLQIMAQWNLDFDDAYQMSICEVYPCDLVSYDRDFDKTQIGRTIPEKNIFKE
;
A
#
# COMPACT_ATOMS: atom_id res chain seq x y z
N MET A 1 -12.07 -20.57 18.57
CA MET A 1 -10.85 -20.56 19.39
C MET A 1 -9.58 -20.45 18.54
N LYS A 2 -9.30 -21.37 17.59
CA LYS A 2 -8.13 -21.30 16.69
C LYS A 2 -7.92 -19.98 15.93
N ASN A 3 -8.99 -19.21 15.67
CA ASN A 3 -8.88 -17.95 14.91
C ASN A 3 -8.47 -16.73 15.75
N LYS A 4 -8.63 -16.77 17.09
CA LYS A 4 -8.33 -15.60 17.92
C LYS A 4 -6.85 -15.53 18.28
N GLU A 5 -6.26 -16.65 18.69
CA GLU A 5 -4.83 -16.74 19.00
C GLU A 5 -3.96 -16.45 17.78
N MET A 6 -4.36 -16.93 16.59
CA MET A 6 -3.65 -16.61 15.35
C MET A 6 -3.75 -15.11 14.99
N TYR A 7 -4.89 -14.49 15.29
CA TYR A 7 -5.07 -13.05 15.06
C TYR A 7 -4.20 -12.23 16.01
N ASP A 8 -4.12 -12.64 17.28
CA ASP A 8 -3.25 -11.98 18.27
C ASP A 8 -1.77 -12.07 17.86
N VAL A 9 -1.31 -13.25 17.39
CA VAL A 9 0.06 -13.41 16.85
C VAL A 9 0.28 -12.53 15.63
N PHE A 10 -0.67 -12.50 14.68
CA PHE A 10 -0.56 -11.66 13.48
C PHE A 10 -0.48 -10.17 13.84
N VAL A 11 -1.32 -9.72 14.76
CA VAL A 11 -1.35 -8.33 15.23
C VAL A 11 -0.04 -7.97 15.91
N ASP A 12 0.48 -8.81 16.80
CA ASP A 12 1.75 -8.54 17.47
C ASP A 12 2.92 -8.55 16.49
N ASP A 13 2.99 -9.51 15.57
CA ASP A 13 4.06 -9.59 14.58
C ASP A 13 4.08 -8.35 13.69
N ILE A 14 2.91 -7.94 13.18
CA ILE A 14 2.81 -6.86 12.19
C ILE A 14 2.79 -5.48 12.85
N LEU A 15 1.98 -5.26 13.87
CA LEU A 15 1.79 -3.92 14.45
C LEU A 15 2.79 -3.61 15.55
N THR A 16 3.16 -4.61 16.37
CA THR A 16 4.03 -4.39 17.53
C THR A 16 5.50 -4.59 17.16
N ASN A 17 5.82 -5.63 16.37
CA ASN A 17 7.20 -6.06 16.12
C ASN A 17 7.76 -5.65 14.76
N ALA A 18 6.96 -5.45 13.71
CA ALA A 18 7.45 -5.21 12.34
C ALA A 18 7.90 -3.77 12.03
N GLN A 19 8.15 -2.91 13.03
CA GLN A 19 8.57 -1.50 12.85
C GLN A 19 7.71 -0.73 11.82
N MET A 20 6.41 -1.03 11.76
CA MET A 20 5.52 -0.40 10.80
C MET A 20 5.37 1.10 11.06
N LYS A 21 5.26 1.87 9.98
CA LYS A 21 4.92 3.29 10.02
C LYS A 21 3.55 3.49 9.38
N LEU A 22 2.69 4.26 10.05
CA LEU A 22 1.40 4.65 9.51
C LEU A 22 1.55 5.93 8.69
N TYR A 23 1.29 5.85 7.39
CA TYR A 23 1.18 7.01 6.51
C TYR A 23 -0.28 7.38 6.30
N ARG A 24 -0.53 8.68 6.20
CA ARG A 24 -1.86 9.24 5.89
C ARG A 24 -1.73 10.25 4.78
N LEU A 25 -2.70 10.25 3.88
CA LEU A 25 -2.75 11.21 2.79
C LEU A 25 -3.12 12.58 3.38
N PRO A 26 -2.31 13.64 3.16
CA PRO A 26 -2.68 14.98 3.57
C PRO A 26 -4.00 15.42 2.93
N LEU A 27 -4.82 16.17 3.67
CA LEU A 27 -6.16 16.55 3.22
C LEU A 27 -6.15 17.38 1.92
N ASP A 28 -5.10 18.20 1.72
CA ASP A 28 -4.89 18.99 0.50
C ASP A 28 -4.55 18.13 -0.74
N LYS A 29 -4.28 16.84 -0.56
CA LYS A 29 -3.99 15.88 -1.64
C LYS A 29 -5.18 15.01 -2.03
N ILE A 30 -6.33 15.16 -1.35
CA ILE A 30 -7.54 14.38 -1.68
C ILE A 30 -8.02 14.66 -3.11
N SER A 31 -7.94 15.90 -3.60
CA SER A 31 -8.28 16.21 -4.99
C SER A 31 -7.36 15.50 -6.00
N ARG A 32 -6.09 15.26 -5.64
CA ARG A 32 -5.15 14.50 -6.47
C ARG A 32 -5.52 13.02 -6.54
N LEU A 33 -5.98 12.43 -5.44
CA LEU A 33 -6.50 11.06 -5.43
C LEU A 33 -7.63 10.86 -6.45
N LEU A 34 -8.61 11.78 -6.48
CA LEU A 34 -9.73 11.67 -7.43
C LEU A 34 -9.26 11.75 -8.90
N GLN A 35 -8.21 12.53 -9.17
CA GLN A 35 -7.59 12.58 -10.49
C GLN A 35 -6.88 11.27 -10.83
N ILE A 36 -6.17 10.65 -9.87
CA ILE A 36 -5.50 9.36 -10.05
C ILE A 36 -6.50 8.26 -10.37
N MET A 37 -7.63 8.19 -9.64
CA MET A 37 -8.72 7.26 -9.92
C MET A 37 -9.18 7.37 -11.38
N ALA A 38 -9.47 8.59 -11.84
CA ALA A 38 -9.93 8.83 -13.20
C ALA A 38 -8.84 8.58 -14.26
N GLN A 39 -7.60 8.99 -13.99
CA GLN A 39 -6.48 8.91 -14.92
C GLN A 39 -6.09 7.45 -15.20
N TRP A 40 -6.05 6.62 -14.15
CA TRP A 40 -5.57 5.24 -14.23
C TRP A 40 -6.69 4.20 -14.17
N ASN A 41 -7.94 4.63 -14.01
CA ASN A 41 -9.09 3.76 -13.78
C ASN A 41 -8.81 2.76 -12.64
N LEU A 42 -8.47 3.32 -11.48
CA LEU A 42 -8.26 2.61 -10.22
C LEU A 42 -9.48 2.78 -9.33
N ASP A 43 -9.72 1.81 -8.44
CA ASP A 43 -10.67 1.99 -7.37
C ASP A 43 -10.14 2.98 -6.31
N PHE A 44 -10.95 3.27 -5.29
CA PHE A 44 -10.57 4.25 -4.28
C PHE A 44 -9.36 3.80 -3.47
N ASP A 45 -9.29 2.53 -3.09
CA ASP A 45 -8.24 2.02 -2.21
C ASP A 45 -6.89 1.98 -2.95
N ASP A 46 -6.88 1.54 -4.21
CA ASP A 46 -5.68 1.54 -5.04
C ASP A 46 -5.20 2.96 -5.36
N ALA A 47 -6.12 3.86 -5.70
CA ALA A 47 -5.77 5.26 -5.91
C ALA A 47 -5.26 5.92 -4.62
N TYR A 48 -5.79 5.56 -3.44
CA TYR A 48 -5.29 6.04 -2.15
C TYR A 48 -3.86 5.55 -1.90
N GLN A 49 -3.59 4.26 -2.09
CA GLN A 49 -2.26 3.68 -1.94
C GLN A 49 -1.25 4.32 -2.90
N MET A 50 -1.62 4.49 -4.18
CA MET A 50 -0.78 5.20 -5.15
C MET A 50 -0.53 6.66 -4.74
N SER A 51 -1.57 7.36 -4.25
CA SER A 51 -1.45 8.75 -3.78
C SER A 51 -0.49 8.87 -2.60
N ILE A 52 -0.48 7.88 -1.70
CA ILE A 52 0.50 7.81 -0.60
C ILE A 52 1.91 7.74 -1.16
N CYS A 53 2.19 6.89 -2.15
CA CYS A 53 3.54 6.80 -2.73
C CYS A 53 3.92 7.97 -3.65
N GLU A 54 2.96 8.76 -4.17
CA GLU A 54 3.27 10.07 -4.77
C GLU A 54 3.75 11.09 -3.72
N VAL A 55 3.16 11.07 -2.51
CA VAL A 55 3.44 12.05 -1.44
C VAL A 55 4.66 11.67 -0.61
N TYR A 56 4.75 10.41 -0.22
CA TYR A 56 5.86 9.83 0.52
C TYR A 56 6.57 8.89 -0.45
N PRO A 57 7.76 9.24 -0.98
CA PRO A 57 8.42 8.41 -1.99
C PRO A 57 8.70 7.01 -1.43
N CYS A 58 7.81 6.07 -1.74
CA CYS A 58 7.82 4.68 -1.33
C CYS A 58 7.67 3.76 -2.53
N ASP A 59 8.19 2.54 -2.39
CA ASP A 59 7.89 1.46 -3.32
C ASP A 59 6.48 0.93 -3.03
N LEU A 60 5.63 0.89 -4.06
CA LEU A 60 4.32 0.26 -3.98
C LEU A 60 4.48 -1.25 -4.17
N VAL A 61 4.39 -2.01 -3.08
CA VAL A 61 4.50 -3.48 -3.10
C VAL A 61 3.10 -4.08 -3.16
N SER A 62 2.76 -4.72 -4.28
CA SER A 62 1.42 -5.29 -4.49
C SER A 62 1.40 -6.44 -5.50
N TYR A 63 0.47 -7.37 -5.30
CA TYR A 63 0.12 -8.39 -6.29
C TYR A 63 -0.85 -7.92 -7.36
N ASP A 64 -1.49 -6.77 -7.18
CA ASP A 64 -2.46 -6.23 -8.12
C ASP A 64 -1.79 -5.66 -9.38
N ARG A 65 -2.17 -6.18 -10.54
CA ARG A 65 -1.63 -5.76 -11.85
C ARG A 65 -2.14 -4.40 -12.30
N ASP A 66 -3.20 -3.87 -11.70
CA ASP A 66 -3.72 -2.57 -12.08
C ASP A 66 -2.72 -1.43 -11.81
N PHE A 67 -1.73 -1.65 -10.94
CA PHE A 67 -0.63 -0.69 -10.78
C PHE A 67 0.39 -0.72 -11.92
N ASP A 68 0.48 -1.78 -12.72
CA ASP A 68 1.48 -1.92 -13.80
C ASP A 68 1.33 -0.85 -14.89
N LYS A 69 0.11 -0.33 -15.07
CA LYS A 69 -0.20 0.78 -16.00
C LYS A 69 0.17 2.15 -15.44
N THR A 70 0.39 2.28 -14.13
CA THR A 70 0.60 3.58 -13.47
C THR A 70 2.04 4.08 -13.59
N GLN A 71 2.26 5.37 -13.30
CA GLN A 71 3.60 5.94 -13.31
C GLN A 71 4.54 5.33 -12.24
N ILE A 72 4.00 4.95 -11.08
CA ILE A 72 4.80 4.34 -10.00
C ILE A 72 5.07 2.86 -10.30
N GLY A 73 4.12 2.18 -10.96
CA GLY A 73 4.18 0.74 -11.11
C GLY A 73 3.98 0.03 -9.77
N ARG A 74 4.34 -1.26 -9.74
CA ARG A 74 4.44 -2.03 -8.50
C ARG A 74 5.72 -2.85 -8.45
N THR A 75 6.12 -3.20 -7.25
CA THR A 75 7.00 -4.34 -7.01
C THR A 75 6.20 -5.51 -6.50
N ILE A 76 6.39 -6.69 -7.10
CA ILE A 76 5.83 -7.92 -6.54
C ILE A 76 6.61 -8.31 -5.27
N PRO A 77 5.93 -8.80 -4.22
CA PRO A 77 6.55 -9.21 -2.97
C PRO A 77 7.79 -10.12 -3.14
N GLU A 78 7.76 -11.08 -4.07
CA GLU A 78 8.87 -12.01 -4.32
C GLU A 78 10.17 -11.32 -4.76
N LYS A 79 10.07 -10.14 -5.37
CA LYS A 79 11.22 -9.42 -5.91
C LYS A 79 12.03 -8.70 -4.82
N ASN A 80 11.41 -8.37 -3.69
CA ASN A 80 12.03 -7.56 -2.62
C ASN A 80 12.11 -8.27 -1.26
N ILE A 81 11.35 -9.34 -1.00
CA ILE A 81 11.30 -10.00 0.32
C ILE A 81 12.49 -10.96 0.58
N PHE A 82 13.25 -11.36 -0.46
CA PHE A 82 14.38 -12.30 -0.32
C PHE A 82 15.76 -11.68 -0.61
N LYS A 83 15.92 -10.37 -0.50
CA LYS A 83 17.26 -9.78 -0.53
C LYS A 83 17.84 -9.86 0.87
N GLU A 84 18.73 -10.84 1.05
CA GLU A 84 19.54 -11.11 2.25
C GLU A 84 20.21 -9.85 2.83
#